data_AF-A0A4R9PKC2-F1
#
_entry.id   AF-A0A4R9PKC2-F1
#
_cell.length_a   1.000
_cell.length_b   1.000
_cell.length_c   1.000
_cell.angle_alpha   90.00
_cell.angle_beta   90.00
_cell.angle_gamma   90.00
#
_symmetry.space_group_name_H-M   'P 1'
#
loop_
_entity.id
_entity.type
_entity.pdbx_description
1 polymer ?
#
loop_
_entity_poly.entity_id
_entity_poly.type
_entity_poly.pdbx_seq_one_letter_code
_entity_poly.pdbx_strand_id
1 'polypeptide(L)' 'MLTISADEVDRALTFPGLVETLRTAFREGAVQPVRHHHAVERPDGAASTLLLMPAWTDFNAAGTSAGGHIGVKIVTVSP' A
#
# COMPACT_ATOMS: atom_id res chain seq x y z
N MET A 1 -17.25 3.69 7.72
CA MET A 1 -16.00 3.98 6.97
C MET A 1 -15.31 5.13 7.68
N LEU A 2 -14.06 4.94 8.11
CA LEU A 2 -13.26 6.02 8.70
C LEU A 2 -12.45 6.68 7.57
N THR A 3 -12.49 8.00 7.49
CA THR A 3 -11.63 8.78 6.59
C THR A 3 -10.54 9.42 7.42
N ILE A 4 -9.29 9.21 7.02
CA ILE A 4 -8.11 9.76 7.69
C ILE A 4 -7.42 10.69 6.67
N SER A 5 -7.31 11.97 7.00
CA SER A 5 -6.64 12.99 6.19
C SER A 5 -5.12 12.87 6.25
N ALA A 6 -4.43 13.54 5.33
CA ALA A 6 -2.96 13.60 5.34
C ALA A 6 -2.41 14.12 6.68
N ASP A 7 -2.96 15.22 7.21
CA ASP A 7 -2.55 15.78 8.50
C ASP A 7 -2.76 14.81 9.67
N GLU A 8 -3.82 13.99 9.64
CA GLU A 8 -4.05 12.98 10.67
C GLU A 8 -3.05 11.82 10.57
N VAL A 9 -2.72 11.40 9.34
CA VAL A 9 -1.67 10.40 9.10
C VAL A 9 -0.31 10.92 9.60
N ASP A 10 0.05 12.16 9.26
CA ASP A 10 1.32 12.78 9.65
C ASP A 10 1.42 12.97 11.17
N ARG A 11 0.31 13.27 11.85
CA ARG A 11 0.27 13.35 13.32
C ARG A 11 0.37 11.97 13.99
N ALA A 12 -0.21 10.93 13.38
CA ALA A 12 -0.28 9.60 13.98
C ALA A 12 1.00 8.77 13.75
N LEU A 13 1.71 9.00 12.64
CA LEU A 13 2.91 8.26 12.28
C LEU A 13 4.18 8.96 12.74
N THR A 14 5.09 8.21 13.35
CA THR A 14 6.46 8.68 13.60
C THR A 14 7.43 7.94 12.70
N PHE A 15 8.49 8.63 12.26
CA PHE A 15 9.49 8.02 11.38
C PHE A 15 10.16 6.77 12.02
N PRO A 16 10.56 6.77 13.32
CA PRO A 16 11.09 5.57 13.96
C PRO A 16 10.08 4.43 14.04
N GLY A 17 8.81 4.73 14.35
CA GLY A 17 7.74 3.74 14.40
C GLY A 17 7.52 3.09 13.04
N LEU A 18 7.47 3.88 11.97
CA LEU A 18 7.34 3.38 10.60
C LEU A 18 8.49 2.44 10.23
N VAL A 19 9.73 2.81 10.56
CA VAL A 19 10.91 1.99 10.27
C VAL A 19 10.83 0.63 10.96
N GLU A 20 10.46 0.59 12.23
CA GLU A 20 10.34 -0.68 12.96
C GLU A 20 9.14 -1.51 12.51
N THR A 21 8.01 -0.89 12.20
CA THR A 21 6.86 -1.59 11.60
C THR A 21 7.23 -2.23 10.25
N LEU A 22 7.91 -1.50 9.37
CA LEU A 22 8.36 -2.03 8.09
C LEU A 22 9.37 -3.16 8.27
N ARG A 23 10.31 -3.04 9.22
CA ARG A 23 11.29 -4.09 9.53
C ARG A 23 10.62 -5.40 9.89
N THR A 24 9.62 -5.35 10.76
CA THR A 24 8.85 -6.52 11.19
C THR A 24 8.05 -7.07 10.01
N ALA A 25 7.31 -6.24 9.28
CA ALA A 25 6.51 -6.66 8.14
C ALA A 25 7.34 -7.35 7.03
N PHE A 26 8.53 -6.84 6.72
CA PHE A 26 9.43 -7.47 5.74
C PHE A 26 10.01 -8.80 6.24
N ARG A 27 10.20 -8.97 7.56
CA ARG A 27 10.71 -10.21 8.15
C ARG A 27 9.63 -11.29 8.22
N GLU A 28 8.43 -10.91 8.63
CA GLU A 28 7.28 -11.82 8.77
C GLU A 28 6.69 -12.20 7.41
N GLY A 29 6.83 -11.31 6.42
CA GLY A 29 6.32 -11.52 5.07
C GLY A 29 4.87 -11.06 4.90
N ALA A 30 4.50 -10.90 3.64
CA ALA A 30 3.16 -10.53 3.21
C ALA A 30 2.90 -11.11 1.83
N VAL A 31 1.64 -11.36 1.51
CA VAL A 31 1.25 -11.67 0.13
C VAL A 31 1.12 -10.35 -0.62
N GLN A 32 1.97 -10.17 -1.62
CA GLN A 32 1.98 -9.00 -2.50
C GLN A 32 2.01 -9.43 -3.97
N PRO A 33 0.86 -9.48 -4.64
CA PRO A 33 0.82 -9.67 -6.08
C PRO A 33 1.63 -8.59 -6.83
N VAL A 34 2.02 -8.90 -8.06
CA VAL A 34 2.63 -7.90 -8.95
C VAL A 34 1.65 -6.74 -9.11
N ARG A 35 2.17 -5.51 -8.96
CA ARG A 35 1.35 -4.29 -9.08
C ARG A 35 0.67 -4.22 -10.46
N HIS A 36 -0.58 -3.81 -10.49
CA HIS A 36 -1.31 -3.61 -11.75
C HIS A 36 -0.96 -2.24 -12.32
N HIS A 37 -0.76 -2.19 -13.64
CA HIS A 37 -0.50 -0.96 -14.38
C HIS A 37 -1.65 -0.75 -15.37
N HIS A 38 -2.28 0.42 -15.28
CA HIS A 38 -3.27 0.87 -16.26
C HIS A 38 -2.75 2.14 -16.92
N ALA A 39 -2.44 2.05 -18.20
CA ALA A 39 -2.10 3.23 -19.01
C ALA A 39 -3.35 4.08 -19.21
N VAL A 40 -3.21 5.38 -18.99
CA VAL A 40 -4.26 6.38 -19.21
C VAL A 40 -3.76 7.32 -20.30
N GLU A 41 -4.20 7.04 -21.53
CA GLU A 41 -3.84 7.80 -22.72
C GLU A 41 -4.36 9.23 -22.65
N ARG A 42 -3.54 10.19 -23.10
CA ARG A 42 -3.91 11.62 -23.18
C ARG A 42 -3.67 12.10 -24.62
N PRO A 43 -4.69 12.59 -25.34
CA PRO A 43 -4.53 13.00 -26.74
C PRO A 43 -3.47 14.09 -26.95
N ASP A 44 -3.36 15.02 -25.99
CA ASP A 44 -2.52 16.21 -26.09
C ASP A 44 -1.35 16.20 -25.09
N GLY A 45 -0.87 15.03 -24.67
CA GLY A 45 0.22 14.96 -23.70
C GLY A 45 0.72 13.55 -23.39
N ALA A 46 1.68 13.46 -22.47
CA ALA A 46 2.20 12.17 -22.04
C ALA A 46 1.14 11.37 -21.26
N ALA A 47 1.12 10.05 -21.48
CA ALA A 47 0.22 9.14 -20.78
C ALA A 47 0.50 9.13 -19.28
N SER A 48 -0.57 9.05 -18.49
CA SER A 48 -0.46 8.80 -17.05
C SER A 48 -0.50 7.30 -16.79
N THR A 49 0.03 6.86 -15.66
CA THR A 49 -0.10 5.47 -15.20
C THR A 49 -0.88 5.42 -13.89
N LEU A 50 -1.99 4.68 -13.88
CA LEU A 50 -2.70 4.30 -12.65
C LEU A 50 -2.14 2.97 -12.15
N LEU A 51 -1.66 2.96 -10.91
CA LEU A 51 -1.09 1.79 -10.24
C LEU A 51 -2.00 1.33 -9.11
N LEU A 52 -2.30 0.03 -9.10
CA LEU A 52 -2.92 -0.64 -7.95
C LEU A 52 -1.89 -1.59 -7.31
N MET A 53 -1.67 -1.41 -6.01
CA MET A 53 -0.69 -2.17 -5.24
C MET A 53 -1.39 -2.83 -4.04
N PRO A 54 -2.09 -3.96 -4.25
CA PRO A 54 -2.71 -4.71 -3.16
C PRO A 54 -1.67 -5.50 -2.38
N ALA A 55 -1.86 -5.61 -1.07
CA ALA A 55 -1.08 -6.49 -0.20
C ALA A 55 -1.88 -6.88 1.04
N TRP A 56 -1.57 -8.04 1.62
CA TRP A 56 -2.14 -8.49 2.89
C TRP A 56 -1.17 -9.34 3.68
N THR A 57 -1.39 -9.43 5.00
CA THR A 57 -0.69 -10.38 5.87
C THR A 57 -0.81 -11.79 5.30
N ASP A 58 0.28 -12.56 5.29
CA ASP A 58 0.22 -13.97 4.90
C ASP A 58 -0.46 -14.81 5.99
N PHE A 59 -1.80 -14.83 5.96
CA PHE A 59 -2.63 -15.54 6.94
C PHE A 59 -2.39 -17.05 6.95
N ASN A 60 -1.95 -17.62 5.81
CA ASN A 60 -1.62 -19.03 5.73
C ASN A 60 -0.33 -19.31 6.49
N ALA A 61 0.71 -18.51 6.27
CA ALA A 61 1.97 -18.61 7.00
C ALA A 61 1.79 -18.31 8.51
N ALA A 62 0.93 -17.35 8.85
CA ALA A 62 0.59 -17.01 10.24
C ALA A 62 -0.23 -18.10 10.95
N GLY A 63 -0.85 -19.03 10.21
CA GLY A 63 -1.71 -20.09 10.77
C GLY A 63 -3.02 -19.57 11.39
N THR A 64 -3.36 -18.30 11.17
CA THR A 64 -4.57 -17.65 11.70
C THR A 64 -4.96 -16.45 10.84
N SER A 65 -6.27 -16.18 10.77
CA SER A 65 -6.81 -14.96 10.15
C SER A 65 -6.96 -13.80 11.15
N ALA A 66 -6.66 -14.03 12.44
CA ALA A 66 -6.76 -13.01 13.47
C ALA A 66 -5.55 -12.06 13.45
N GLY A 67 -5.78 -10.76 13.55
CA GLY A 67 -4.71 -9.77 13.83
C GLY A 67 -3.84 -9.36 12.63
N GLY A 68 -4.24 -9.62 11.39
CA GLY A 68 -3.55 -9.13 10.19
C GLY A 68 -4.24 -7.97 9.49
N HIS A 69 -3.59 -7.45 8.46
CA HIS A 69 -4.04 -6.27 7.70
C HIS A 69 -4.19 -6.61 6.22
N ILE A 70 -5.14 -5.95 5.56
CA ILE A 70 -5.32 -5.96 4.10
C ILE A 70 -5.49 -4.52 3.61
N GLY A 71 -4.85 -4.19 2.50
CA GLY A 71 -4.95 -2.86 1.92
C GLY A 71 -4.57 -2.81 0.45
N VAL A 72 -4.92 -1.71 -0.19
CA VAL A 72 -4.48 -1.37 -1.54
C VAL A 72 -4.00 0.07 -1.55
N LYS A 73 -2.79 0.29 -2.08
CA LYS A 73 -2.39 1.64 -2.46
C LYS A 73 -2.82 1.89 -3.90
N ILE A 74 -3.56 2.97 -4.10
CA ILE A 74 -3.97 3.47 -5.41
C ILE A 74 -3.17 4.75 -5.65
N VAL A 75 -2.39 4.79 -6.72
CA VAL A 75 -1.57 5.95 -7.05
C VAL A 75 -1.59 6.21 -8.55
N THR A 76 -1.72 7.47 -8.93
CA THR A 76 -1.57 7.93 -10.30
C THR A 76 -0.21 8.61 -10.44
N VAL A 77 0.54 8.26 -11.46
CA VAL A 77 1.80 8.90 -11.82
C VAL A 77 1.61 9.59 -13.17
N SER A 78 1.82 10.90 -13.19
CA SER A 78 1.79 11.74 -14.38
C SER A 78 3.15 12.44 -14.54
N PRO A 79 3.70 12.54 -15.76
CA PRO A 79 4.93 13.29 -16.03
C PRO A 79 4.82 14.79 -15.77
#